data_AF-E8QZW1-F1
#
_entry.id   AF-E8QZW1-F1
#
_cell.length_a   1.000
_cell.length_b   1.000
_cell.length_c   1.000
_cell.angle_alpha   90.00
_cell.angle_beta   90.00
_cell.angle_gamma   90.00
#
_symmetry.space_group_name_H-M   'P 1'
#
loop_
_entity.id
_entity.type
_entity.pdbx_description
1 polymer ?
#
loop_
_entity_poly.entity_id
_entity_poly.type
_entity_poly.pdbx_seq_one_letter_code
_entity_poly.pdbx_strand_id
1 'polypeptide(L)'
;MTSRFRFAASAGAALLSLFLLACPASLLAQSARDDKANDKTKTEPPAITLVEGVRNGAIAVRAVGNGDSTMTVTVTNRTNRQLRIVLPPGLIASGATGQFGGMGGGFGGMGGMGGMGGMGMGGFGGMGGMGGMGGMGMGMGGMGMGGMGMGMGMGGNTMLVTPPTMGMMMLTQIIMFLVEPGTWDPSSMMMGMGMGMGGMGMGMGGMGMGGMGMGGMGMGGMGMGGMGGMFSVGTGGFRTVPSTGLPVADLKPGQSRELATRLVSLNGVNAQGGIDVPVKGEALSLQMIDEVQNDAKVTYALKRLAAMKAPQAAATLVMWRLSAGMDWTSLEHASKGWATPADLALAKAFCRRLDSGDLEGEGGLLHVVVTGDSPRAAELREQFSKNLILGLPTVAEIPAKPEGPSVAVEVTLDAANTEATVHVKASNDDASAWVPMGKFTLPLNETDEAGATLPIKAPLLVDTLSERLLDRLVRVSVVKQVKTTVVDRKTVYSLKIENASPLILNGLALTGPKAKEARDASAFAGINLAPKRTLTLPVKSAGVLRLGLMDSVRLLAADFSAL
;
A
#
# COMPACT_ATOMS: atom_id res chain seq x y z
N MET A 1 23.32 -19.32 -81.33
CA MET A 1 22.45 -18.68 -82.33
C MET A 1 21.83 -17.46 -81.64
N THR A 2 22.39 -16.25 -81.84
CA THR A 2 21.86 -15.18 -82.75
C THR A 2 20.50 -14.66 -82.27
N SER A 3 20.19 -13.39 -82.01
CA SER A 3 20.68 -12.07 -82.45
C SER A 3 20.15 -11.00 -81.44
N ARG A 4 20.87 -9.95 -81.04
CA ARG A 4 21.09 -8.64 -81.71
C ARG A 4 19.82 -7.91 -82.19
N PHE A 5 19.52 -6.77 -81.56
CA PHE A 5 19.00 -5.49 -82.12
C PHE A 5 19.38 -4.38 -81.09
N ARG A 6 20.31 -3.43 -81.22
CA ARG A 6 20.82 -2.43 -82.21
C ARG A 6 20.07 -1.07 -82.23
N PHE A 7 20.87 0.00 -81.98
CA PHE A 7 20.70 1.44 -82.30
C PHE A 7 19.71 2.25 -81.43
N ALA A 8 19.93 3.52 -81.05
CA ALA A 8 20.82 4.62 -81.46
C ALA A 8 20.97 5.60 -80.25
N ALA A 9 22.15 6.15 -79.91
CA ALA A 9 22.86 7.32 -80.46
C ALA A 9 22.43 8.71 -79.89
N SER A 10 23.42 9.61 -79.80
CA SER A 10 23.46 11.03 -79.37
C SER A 10 23.63 11.29 -77.87
N ALA A 11 24.74 11.82 -77.33
CA ALA A 11 25.71 12.89 -77.67
C ALA A 11 25.38 14.23 -76.98
N GLY A 12 26.39 14.82 -76.32
CA GLY A 12 26.38 16.19 -75.76
C GLY A 12 26.92 16.24 -74.33
N ALA A 13 28.25 16.39 -74.13
CA ALA A 13 28.94 17.66 -73.86
C ALA A 13 28.74 18.13 -72.40
N ALA A 14 29.71 17.98 -71.48
CA ALA A 14 31.04 18.62 -71.34
C ALA A 14 31.03 19.93 -70.50
N LEU A 15 32.11 20.06 -69.72
CA LEU A 15 32.68 21.23 -68.99
C LEU A 15 32.19 21.47 -67.53
N LEU A 16 33.08 21.33 -66.52
CA LEU A 16 34.08 22.30 -66.00
C LEU A 16 33.38 23.55 -65.42
N SER A 17 33.69 24.13 -64.26
CA SER A 17 34.87 24.22 -63.38
C SER A 17 34.43 25.07 -62.16
N LEU A 18 34.75 24.71 -60.91
CA LEU A 18 35.84 25.26 -60.06
C LEU A 18 36.00 26.80 -60.07
N PHE A 19 35.80 27.47 -58.91
CA PHE A 19 36.51 28.65 -58.34
C PHE A 19 35.75 29.12 -57.07
N LEU A 20 36.24 28.97 -55.83
CA LEU A 20 37.25 29.73 -55.05
C LEU A 20 36.91 31.20 -54.72
N LEU A 21 36.94 31.47 -53.40
CA LEU A 21 37.23 32.72 -52.65
C LEU A 21 36.23 33.90 -52.65
N ALA A 22 35.77 34.31 -51.45
CA ALA A 22 36.33 35.43 -50.67
C ALA A 22 35.30 36.03 -49.68
N CYS A 23 35.73 36.26 -48.44
CA CYS A 23 35.07 37.08 -47.41
C CYS A 23 35.25 38.58 -47.72
N PRO A 24 34.36 39.50 -47.30
CA PRO A 24 34.67 40.22 -46.05
C PRO A 24 33.46 40.62 -45.19
N ALA A 25 33.79 40.96 -43.95
CA ALA A 25 32.94 41.44 -42.87
C ALA A 25 32.36 42.86 -43.10
N SER A 26 31.13 43.11 -42.65
CA SER A 26 30.78 44.12 -41.62
C SER A 26 29.27 44.41 -41.57
N LEU A 27 28.72 44.27 -40.35
CA LEU A 27 27.79 45.20 -39.68
C LEU A 27 26.56 45.73 -40.46
N LEU A 28 25.37 45.25 -40.09
CA LEU A 28 24.24 46.12 -39.74
C LEU A 28 23.23 45.37 -38.87
N ALA A 29 22.81 46.07 -37.82
CA ALA A 29 21.94 45.62 -36.75
C ALA A 29 20.45 45.60 -37.16
N GLN A 30 19.66 44.96 -36.27
CA GLN A 30 18.20 45.06 -36.09
C GLN A 30 17.30 44.20 -36.99
N SER A 31 16.85 43.08 -36.41
CA SER A 31 15.43 42.92 -36.09
C SER A 31 15.26 41.86 -35.00
N ALA A 32 15.07 42.34 -33.77
CA ALA A 32 14.44 41.56 -32.72
C ALA A 32 12.94 41.51 -33.02
N ARG A 33 12.41 40.32 -33.33
CA ARG A 33 11.01 39.98 -33.10
C ARG A 33 10.90 38.52 -32.68
N ASP A 34 10.07 38.35 -31.68
CA ASP A 34 9.84 37.19 -30.84
C ASP A 34 9.63 35.88 -31.59
N ASP A 35 10.45 34.88 -31.25
CA ASP A 35 10.10 33.46 -31.35
C ASP A 35 10.63 32.74 -30.10
N LYS A 36 9.98 33.00 -28.95
CA LYS A 36 10.05 32.11 -27.77
C LYS A 36 8.75 31.31 -27.68
N ALA A 37 8.59 30.38 -28.62
CA ALA A 37 7.58 29.32 -28.53
C ALA A 37 8.05 28.25 -27.53
N ASN A 38 7.81 28.55 -26.25
CA ASN A 38 7.43 27.70 -25.13
C ASN A 38 7.41 26.16 -25.35
N ASP A 39 8.58 25.52 -25.46
CA ASP A 39 8.73 24.09 -25.15
C ASP A 39 8.99 23.92 -23.64
N LYS A 40 7.91 23.99 -22.85
CA LYS A 40 7.95 23.61 -21.44
C LYS A 40 7.85 22.09 -21.35
N THR A 41 9.00 21.43 -21.45
CA THR A 41 9.21 20.16 -20.74
C THR A 41 8.77 20.41 -19.29
N LYS A 42 7.67 19.79 -18.86
CA LYS A 42 7.21 19.85 -17.47
C LYS A 42 8.32 19.27 -16.58
N THR A 43 9.17 20.13 -16.04
CA THR A 43 10.17 19.75 -15.06
C THR A 43 9.43 19.16 -13.86
N GLU A 44 9.75 17.92 -13.50
CA GLU A 44 9.15 17.30 -12.32
C GLU A 44 9.45 18.16 -11.08
N PRO A 45 8.47 18.35 -10.17
CA PRO A 45 8.70 19.08 -8.94
C PRO A 45 9.85 18.43 -8.14
N PRO A 46 10.73 19.23 -7.51
CA PRO A 46 11.78 18.69 -6.66
C PRO A 46 11.18 17.86 -5.52
N ALA A 47 11.68 16.64 -5.38
CA ALA A 47 11.30 15.74 -4.30
C ALA A 47 12.06 16.09 -3.01
N ILE A 48 11.35 16.13 -1.88
CA ILE A 48 11.93 16.34 -0.55
C ILE A 48 11.24 15.43 0.45
N THR A 49 12.01 14.85 1.38
CA THR A 49 11.43 14.02 2.44
C THR A 49 10.73 14.89 3.48
N LEU A 50 9.71 14.35 4.15
CA LEU A 50 8.97 15.08 5.19
C LEU A 50 9.90 15.60 6.31
N VAL A 51 10.85 14.78 6.77
CA VAL A 51 11.76 15.15 7.86
C VAL A 51 12.75 16.23 7.41
N GLU A 52 13.35 16.08 6.23
CA GLU A 52 14.27 17.08 5.67
C GLU A 52 13.57 18.42 5.43
N GLY A 53 12.35 18.38 4.88
CA GLY A 53 11.55 19.57 4.64
C GLY A 53 11.18 20.32 5.91
N VAL A 54 10.94 19.62 7.02
CA VAL A 54 10.72 20.26 8.32
C VAL A 54 12.02 20.88 8.82
N ARG A 55 13.13 20.13 8.77
CA ARG A 55 14.45 20.56 9.28
C ARG A 55 14.97 21.81 8.56
N ASN A 56 14.78 21.91 7.24
CA ASN A 56 15.22 23.08 6.46
C ASN A 56 14.15 24.19 6.35
N GLY A 57 12.99 24.02 6.97
CA GLY A 57 11.89 24.99 6.97
C GLY A 57 11.10 25.09 5.66
N ALA A 58 11.36 24.22 4.67
CA ALA A 58 10.63 24.20 3.40
C ALA A 58 9.16 23.79 3.56
N ILE A 59 8.84 23.00 4.59
CA ILE A 59 7.46 22.64 4.94
C ILE A 59 7.15 22.91 6.42
N ALA A 60 5.88 23.17 6.72
CA ALA A 60 5.33 23.07 8.06
C ALA A 60 4.63 21.73 8.19
N VAL A 61 4.79 21.06 9.34
CA VAL A 61 4.05 19.83 9.64
C VAL A 61 3.39 19.94 11.00
N ARG A 62 2.13 19.51 11.07
CA ARG A 62 1.37 19.36 12.31
C ARG A 62 0.72 17.98 12.30
N ALA A 63 0.96 17.18 13.34
CA ALA A 63 0.30 15.89 13.51
C ALA A 63 -0.67 15.96 14.70
N VAL A 64 -1.88 15.46 14.51
CA VAL A 64 -2.95 15.49 15.52
C VAL A 64 -3.66 14.15 15.59
N GLY A 65 -3.73 13.57 16.79
CA GLY A 65 -4.46 12.33 17.06
C GLY A 65 -5.97 12.45 16.81
N ASN A 66 -6.59 11.40 16.26
CA ASN A 66 -8.03 11.39 15.98
C ASN A 66 -8.86 10.62 17.02
N GLY A 67 -8.23 9.83 17.91
CA GLY A 67 -8.92 9.03 18.94
C GLY A 67 -9.25 7.59 18.55
N ASP A 68 -8.90 7.16 17.33
CA ASP A 68 -9.32 5.88 16.73
C ASP A 68 -8.17 5.11 16.06
N SER A 69 -6.97 5.16 16.67
CA SER A 69 -5.72 4.64 16.10
C SER A 69 -5.32 5.30 14.76
N THR A 70 -5.87 6.48 14.47
CA THR A 70 -5.45 7.31 13.34
C THR A 70 -5.01 8.69 13.81
N MET A 71 -4.30 9.39 12.94
CA MET A 71 -4.02 10.81 13.08
C MET A 71 -4.14 11.55 11.76
N THR A 72 -4.25 12.85 11.86
CA THR A 72 -4.18 13.77 10.74
C THR A 72 -2.82 14.46 10.73
N VAL A 73 -2.06 14.25 9.65
CA VAL A 73 -0.83 15.01 9.39
C VAL A 73 -1.14 16.13 8.41
N THR A 74 -1.12 17.37 8.86
CA THR A 74 -1.21 18.55 8.00
C THR A 74 0.19 18.93 7.53
N VAL A 75 0.41 18.92 6.22
CA VAL A 75 1.66 19.35 5.60
C VAL A 75 1.42 20.61 4.77
N THR A 76 2.18 21.67 5.03
CA THR A 76 2.09 22.95 4.34
C THR A 76 3.39 23.25 3.61
N ASN A 77 3.33 23.48 2.30
CA ASN A 77 4.50 23.95 1.55
C ASN A 77 4.75 25.44 1.82
N ARG A 78 5.91 25.76 2.42
CA ARG A 78 6.33 27.13 2.74
C ARG A 78 7.19 27.79 1.67
N THR A 79 7.53 27.06 0.61
CA THR A 79 8.35 27.58 -0.49
C THR A 79 7.50 28.27 -1.55
N ASN A 80 8.16 28.99 -2.46
CA ASN A 80 7.55 29.65 -3.62
C ASN A 80 7.49 28.73 -4.87
N ARG A 81 7.86 27.45 -4.74
CA ARG A 81 7.81 26.45 -5.83
C ARG A 81 6.98 25.24 -5.44
N GLN A 82 6.49 24.50 -6.43
CA GLN A 82 5.84 23.22 -6.17
C GLN A 82 6.87 22.23 -5.61
N LEU A 83 6.48 21.46 -4.60
CA LEU A 83 7.30 20.41 -3.99
C LEU A 83 6.59 19.06 -4.11
N ARG A 84 7.37 18.00 -4.28
CA ARG A 84 6.90 16.62 -4.11
C ARG A 84 7.35 16.12 -2.74
N ILE A 85 6.43 16.00 -1.80
CA ILE A 85 6.74 15.57 -0.43
C ILE A 85 6.71 14.05 -0.37
N VAL A 86 7.79 13.42 0.10
CA VAL A 86 7.92 11.98 0.26
C VAL A 86 7.83 11.59 1.73
N LEU A 87 7.01 10.58 2.06
CA LEU A 87 6.99 9.98 3.41
C LEU A 87 8.05 8.88 3.51
N PRO A 88 9.07 9.06 4.38
CA PRO A 88 10.05 8.01 4.58
C PRO A 88 9.47 6.86 5.43
N PRO A 89 9.96 5.62 5.22
CA PRO A 89 9.63 4.52 6.12
C PRO A 89 10.23 4.72 7.51
N GLY A 90 9.52 4.23 8.53
CA GLY A 90 9.96 4.35 9.93
C GLY A 90 9.70 5.71 10.56
N LEU A 91 8.77 6.49 10.02
CA LEU A 91 8.31 7.73 10.65
C LEU A 91 7.41 7.39 11.85
N ILE A 92 7.70 8.03 12.98
CA ILE A 92 7.04 7.85 14.26
C ILE A 92 6.32 9.12 14.66
N ALA A 93 5.14 8.97 15.22
CA ALA A 93 4.41 9.94 16.00
C ALA A 93 4.53 9.62 17.50
N SER A 94 4.96 10.59 18.29
CA SER A 94 5.02 10.50 19.75
C SER A 94 4.05 11.47 20.40
N GLY A 95 3.21 10.96 21.29
CA GLY A 95 2.25 11.74 22.07
C GLY A 95 2.71 11.96 23.51
N ALA A 96 2.31 13.10 24.10
CA ALA A 96 2.58 13.43 25.49
C ALA A 96 1.67 12.64 26.47
N THR A 97 0.57 12.05 25.99
CA THR A 97 -0.43 11.38 26.84
C THR A 97 -0.02 10.02 27.39
N GLY A 98 1.23 9.60 27.20
CA GLY A 98 1.85 8.51 27.97
C GLY A 98 1.84 8.69 29.50
N GLN A 99 1.36 9.82 30.03
CA GLN A 99 1.37 10.15 31.46
C GLN A 99 0.01 10.14 32.18
N PHE A 100 -1.14 10.00 31.52
CA PHE A 100 -2.44 10.14 32.21
C PHE A 100 -3.27 8.84 32.34
N GLY A 101 -2.67 7.68 32.05
CA GLY A 101 -3.30 6.36 32.21
C GLY A 101 -2.87 5.57 33.44
N GLY A 102 -1.83 6.00 34.16
CA GLY A 102 -1.22 5.24 35.26
C GLY A 102 -1.55 5.70 36.69
N MET A 103 -2.33 6.77 36.87
CA MET A 103 -2.53 7.39 38.20
C MET A 103 -4.01 7.46 38.62
N GLY A 104 -4.76 6.41 38.30
CA GLY A 104 -6.09 6.13 38.83
C GLY A 104 -6.03 4.98 39.85
N GLY A 105 -5.31 5.18 40.95
CA GLY A 105 -5.10 4.14 41.95
C GLY A 105 -4.45 4.62 43.25
N GLY A 106 -4.95 5.72 43.81
CA GLY A 106 -4.61 6.14 45.17
C GLY A 106 -3.71 7.38 45.25
N PHE A 107 -3.99 8.19 46.26
CA PHE A 107 -3.27 9.39 46.70
C PHE A 107 -3.46 10.67 45.88
N GLY A 108 -4.12 11.65 46.52
CA GLY A 108 -3.76 13.05 46.28
C GLY A 108 -4.87 14.08 46.38
N GLY A 109 -6.14 13.68 46.46
CA GLY A 109 -7.25 14.59 46.78
C GLY A 109 -7.32 14.93 48.26
N MET A 110 -6.24 15.42 48.87
CA MET A 110 -6.25 15.98 50.24
C MET A 110 -4.99 16.81 50.48
N GLY A 111 -4.96 18.02 49.93
CA GLY A 111 -3.83 18.95 50.11
C GLY A 111 -4.19 20.41 49.84
N GLY A 112 -5.48 20.73 49.85
CA GLY A 112 -5.98 22.10 49.88
C GLY A 112 -6.42 22.43 51.30
N MET A 113 -5.47 22.66 52.20
CA MET A 113 -5.72 23.35 53.45
C MET A 113 -4.53 24.28 53.70
N GLY A 114 -4.59 25.42 53.03
CA GLY A 114 -3.79 26.57 53.41
C GLY A 114 -4.28 27.12 54.74
N GLY A 115 -3.43 27.95 55.34
CA GLY A 115 -3.89 29.11 56.07
C GLY A 115 -4.39 28.87 57.48
N MET A 116 -3.45 28.93 58.43
CA MET A 116 -3.38 30.09 59.33
C MET A 116 -4.67 30.50 60.07
N GLY A 117 -4.64 30.25 61.38
CA GLY A 117 -5.07 31.24 62.36
C GLY A 117 -6.52 31.14 62.85
N GLY A 118 -6.69 31.13 64.17
CA GLY A 118 -7.97 31.48 64.77
C GLY A 118 -8.29 30.75 66.06
N MET A 119 -7.96 31.39 67.17
CA MET A 119 -8.57 31.15 68.49
C MET A 119 -10.11 31.21 68.45
N GLY A 120 -10.76 30.53 69.40
CA GLY A 120 -12.18 30.71 69.76
C GLY A 120 -12.85 29.35 69.97
N MET A 121 -12.95 28.80 71.18
CA MET A 121 -13.77 29.21 72.33
C MET A 121 -15.28 29.19 72.06
N GLY A 122 -16.01 28.39 72.85
CA GLY A 122 -17.48 28.33 72.92
C GLY A 122 -18.09 27.39 71.89
N GLY A 123 -19.02 26.50 72.18
CA GLY A 123 -19.95 26.35 73.29
C GLY A 123 -21.21 25.70 72.71
N PHE A 124 -21.97 24.97 73.54
CA PHE A 124 -23.42 24.70 73.43
C PHE A 124 -24.05 24.62 72.03
N GLY A 125 -24.60 23.51 71.57
CA GLY A 125 -25.70 22.77 72.19
C GLY A 125 -26.77 22.44 71.13
N GLY A 126 -27.70 21.55 71.45
CA GLY A 126 -28.91 21.27 70.66
C GLY A 126 -28.79 20.00 69.80
N MET A 127 -29.25 18.82 70.25
CA MET A 127 -30.64 18.38 70.40
C MET A 127 -31.33 18.14 69.04
N GLY A 128 -31.71 16.88 68.78
CA GLY A 128 -32.87 16.57 67.91
C GLY A 128 -32.76 15.32 67.04
N GLY A 129 -33.59 14.30 67.35
CA GLY A 129 -34.10 13.29 66.41
C GLY A 129 -33.23 12.04 66.25
N MET A 130 -33.45 10.92 66.94
CA MET A 130 -34.62 10.02 67.00
C MET A 130 -34.95 9.34 65.66
N GLY A 131 -34.75 8.02 65.62
CA GLY A 131 -35.48 7.10 64.74
C GLY A 131 -34.59 6.18 63.89
N GLY A 132 -34.50 4.90 64.25
CA GLY A 132 -33.90 3.90 63.36
C GLY A 132 -33.40 2.62 64.04
N MET A 133 -34.32 1.90 64.68
CA MET A 133 -34.14 0.60 65.31
C MET A 133 -34.01 -0.52 64.24
N GLY A 134 -33.06 -1.45 64.40
CA GLY A 134 -33.19 -2.78 63.77
C GLY A 134 -31.89 -3.55 63.47
N GLY A 135 -31.67 -4.66 64.21
CA GLY A 135 -30.81 -5.79 63.83
C GLY A 135 -29.40 -5.76 64.46
N MET A 136 -29.19 -6.22 65.71
CA MET A 136 -29.06 -7.62 66.13
C MET A 136 -28.19 -8.48 65.20
N GLY A 137 -26.96 -8.77 65.65
CA GLY A 137 -26.05 -9.74 65.07
C GLY A 137 -24.79 -9.88 65.92
N MET A 138 -24.88 -10.69 66.98
CA MET A 138 -23.76 -11.06 67.84
C MET A 138 -22.65 -11.79 67.07
N GLY A 139 -21.40 -11.50 67.41
CA GLY A 139 -20.22 -12.23 66.93
C GLY A 139 -19.03 -11.96 67.85
N MET A 140 -18.98 -12.70 68.94
CA MET A 140 -18.01 -12.65 70.03
C MET A 140 -16.77 -13.49 69.67
N GLY A 141 -15.57 -13.03 70.02
CA GLY A 141 -14.32 -13.82 70.02
C GLY A 141 -13.25 -13.26 69.08
N GLY A 142 -12.03 -12.94 69.50
CA GLY A 142 -11.33 -13.25 70.73
C GLY A 142 -10.21 -12.27 71.02
N MET A 143 -9.91 -12.21 72.31
CA MET A 143 -8.73 -11.60 72.92
C MET A 143 -7.44 -12.26 72.40
N GLY A 144 -6.39 -11.44 72.27
CA GLY A 144 -5.03 -11.89 72.03
C GLY A 144 -4.03 -10.79 72.38
N MET A 145 -3.73 -10.65 73.66
CA MET A 145 -2.59 -9.91 74.22
C MET A 145 -1.26 -10.46 73.67
N GLY A 146 -0.25 -9.58 73.53
CA GLY A 146 1.12 -9.93 73.94
C GLY A 146 2.26 -9.49 73.03
N GLY A 147 3.22 -8.73 73.61
CA GLY A 147 4.57 -8.47 73.08
C GLY A 147 4.72 -7.06 72.50
N MET A 148 5.14 -6.02 73.21
CA MET A 148 6.42 -5.85 73.92
C MET A 148 7.63 -6.29 73.09
N GLY A 149 8.30 -5.29 72.50
CA GLY A 149 9.58 -5.43 71.82
C GLY A 149 10.19 -4.06 71.55
N MET A 150 10.86 -3.52 72.57
CA MET A 150 11.74 -2.35 72.45
C MET A 150 12.81 -2.57 71.38
N GLY A 151 13.17 -1.50 70.68
CA GLY A 151 14.34 -1.46 69.82
C GLY A 151 14.65 -0.05 69.36
N MET A 152 15.14 0.79 70.28
CA MET A 152 15.85 2.02 69.93
C MET A 152 17.10 1.68 69.11
N GLY A 153 17.31 2.41 68.01
CA GLY A 153 18.52 2.34 67.21
C GLY A 153 18.63 3.55 66.30
N MET A 154 19.11 4.67 66.87
CA MET A 154 19.70 5.79 66.12
C MET A 154 20.73 5.28 65.11
N GLY A 155 20.76 5.87 63.91
CA GLY A 155 21.98 5.84 63.11
C GLY A 155 21.80 6.08 61.62
N GLY A 156 22.09 7.31 61.20
CA GLY A 156 22.82 7.51 59.95
C GLY A 156 22.00 7.89 58.73
N ASN A 157 22.03 9.18 58.43
CA ASN A 157 22.06 9.74 57.09
C ASN A 157 22.41 8.74 55.98
N THR A 158 21.44 8.42 55.13
CA THR A 158 21.60 8.36 53.67
C THR A 158 20.20 8.29 53.09
N MET A 159 19.60 9.47 52.86
CA MET A 159 18.51 9.58 51.90
C MET A 159 19.05 9.14 50.54
N LEU A 160 18.88 7.87 50.21
CA LEU A 160 18.80 7.44 48.82
C LEU A 160 17.46 7.97 48.30
N VAL A 161 17.46 9.25 47.92
CA VAL A 161 16.58 9.74 46.87
C VAL A 161 16.93 8.90 45.65
N THR A 162 16.24 7.80 45.45
CA THR A 162 16.23 7.15 44.14
C THR A 162 15.72 8.21 43.17
N PRO A 163 16.50 8.62 42.15
CA PRO A 163 16.01 9.53 41.14
C PRO A 163 14.72 8.95 40.54
N PRO A 164 13.72 9.78 40.21
CA PRO A 164 12.61 9.34 39.39
C PRO A 164 13.13 9.02 37.99
N THR A 165 13.63 7.80 37.78
CA THR A 165 14.06 7.29 36.46
C THR A 165 13.08 6.26 35.90
N MET A 166 11.90 6.08 36.50
CA MET A 166 10.92 5.13 35.99
C MET A 166 9.77 5.82 35.26
N GLY A 167 9.85 5.78 33.93
CA GLY A 167 8.66 5.52 33.10
C GLY A 167 7.89 6.71 32.56
N MET A 168 8.54 7.71 31.96
CA MET A 168 7.87 8.47 30.89
C MET A 168 7.72 7.54 29.68
N MET A 169 6.71 6.68 29.68
CA MET A 169 6.40 5.85 28.52
C MET A 169 5.80 6.76 27.45
N MET A 170 6.65 7.33 26.60
CA MET A 170 6.16 8.05 25.42
C MET A 170 5.27 7.13 24.60
N LEU A 171 4.15 7.66 24.12
CA LEU A 171 3.24 6.93 23.26
C LEU A 171 3.86 6.91 21.87
N THR A 172 4.75 5.96 21.62
CA THR A 172 5.45 5.86 20.35
C THR A 172 4.60 5.07 19.38
N GLN A 173 4.05 5.75 18.38
CA GLN A 173 3.20 5.17 17.36
C GLN A 173 3.75 5.41 15.97
N ILE A 174 3.69 4.44 15.10
CA ILE A 174 4.32 4.51 13.78
C ILE A 174 3.30 4.97 12.74
N ILE A 175 3.71 5.90 11.89
CA ILE A 175 3.08 6.08 10.57
C ILE A 175 3.43 4.88 9.70
N MET A 176 2.56 3.88 9.74
CA MET A 176 2.59 2.88 8.69
C MET A 176 1.93 3.44 7.45
N PHE A 177 2.30 2.90 6.29
CA PHE A 177 1.95 3.33 4.93
C PHE A 177 0.45 3.19 4.60
N LEU A 178 -0.40 3.50 5.55
CA LEU A 178 -1.84 3.41 5.56
C LEU A 178 -2.36 4.84 5.58
N VAL A 179 -2.08 5.48 4.46
CA VAL A 179 -2.75 6.69 4.05
C VAL A 179 -4.17 6.31 3.64
N GLU A 180 -5.19 7.01 4.12
CA GLU A 180 -6.54 6.76 3.63
C GLU A 180 -6.68 7.09 2.14
N PRO A 181 -7.22 6.17 1.32
CA PRO A 181 -7.47 6.40 -0.09
C PRO A 181 -8.30 7.69 -0.30
N GLY A 182 -7.72 8.67 -1.00
CA GLY A 182 -8.36 9.97 -1.29
C GLY A 182 -7.71 11.18 -0.60
N THR A 183 -6.87 10.97 0.42
CA THR A 183 -6.15 12.08 1.08
C THR A 183 -4.88 12.47 0.34
N TRP A 184 -4.27 11.54 -0.40
CA TRP A 184 -3.06 11.75 -1.22
C TRP A 184 -3.38 11.83 -2.71
N ASP A 185 -2.44 12.37 -3.51
CA ASP A 185 -2.68 12.51 -4.94
C ASP A 185 -2.82 11.11 -5.53
N PRO A 186 -3.96 10.74 -6.13
CA PRO A 186 -4.09 9.45 -6.77
C PRO A 186 -3.02 9.22 -7.84
N SER A 187 -2.37 10.27 -8.38
CA SER A 187 -1.20 10.11 -9.26
C SER A 187 -0.06 9.32 -8.60
N SER A 188 0.18 9.48 -7.29
CA SER A 188 1.21 8.70 -6.57
C SER A 188 0.78 7.27 -6.24
N MET A 189 -0.54 6.99 -6.30
CA MET A 189 -1.12 5.64 -6.29
C MET A 189 -1.35 5.07 -7.71
N MET A 190 -1.13 5.86 -8.76
CA MET A 190 -1.39 5.54 -10.17
C MET A 190 -0.13 5.60 -11.04
N MET A 191 1.06 5.85 -10.47
CA MET A 191 2.34 5.75 -11.17
C MET A 191 2.70 4.28 -11.42
N GLY A 192 2.02 3.68 -12.40
CA GLY A 192 2.30 2.32 -12.88
C GLY A 192 1.84 2.04 -14.32
N MET A 193 1.11 2.94 -14.99
CA MET A 193 0.57 2.67 -16.34
C MET A 193 0.66 3.84 -17.34
N GLY A 194 1.49 4.85 -17.10
CA GLY A 194 1.56 6.05 -17.98
C GLY A 194 2.95 6.57 -18.36
N MET A 195 4.04 5.98 -17.88
CA MET A 195 5.41 6.44 -18.16
C MET A 195 6.08 5.49 -19.17
N GLY A 196 5.68 5.57 -20.44
CA GLY A 196 6.25 4.70 -21.47
C GLY A 196 5.73 4.91 -22.89
N MET A 197 5.36 6.13 -23.28
CA MET A 197 5.27 6.58 -24.68
C MET A 197 4.98 8.08 -24.61
N GLY A 198 5.98 8.94 -24.78
CA GLY A 198 6.45 9.23 -26.13
C GLY A 198 5.44 10.17 -26.77
N GLY A 199 5.61 11.47 -26.52
CA GLY A 199 4.76 12.50 -27.10
C GLY A 199 4.72 12.38 -28.61
N MET A 200 3.57 11.98 -29.14
CA MET A 200 3.17 12.37 -30.49
C MET A 200 2.11 13.44 -30.35
N GLY A 201 2.56 14.68 -30.53
CA GLY A 201 1.68 15.82 -30.67
C GLY A 201 0.74 15.58 -31.85
N MET A 202 -0.53 15.36 -31.54
CA MET A 202 -1.61 15.64 -32.49
C MET A 202 -1.75 17.17 -32.57
N GLY A 203 -0.84 17.78 -33.33
CA GLY A 203 -1.08 19.10 -33.90
C GLY A 203 -2.22 18.97 -34.90
N MET A 204 -3.43 19.36 -34.48
CA MET A 204 -4.50 19.74 -35.39
C MET A 204 -4.11 21.05 -36.08
N GLY A 205 -3.23 20.93 -37.08
CA GLY A 205 -2.96 21.97 -38.06
C GLY A 205 -3.84 21.71 -39.28
N GLY A 206 -4.79 22.62 -39.51
CA GLY A 206 -5.65 22.55 -40.69
C GLY A 206 -4.86 22.65 -41.98
N MET A 207 -5.17 21.75 -42.91
CA MET A 207 -5.00 21.92 -44.35
C MET A 207 -6.21 21.19 -44.97
N GLY A 208 -7.09 21.85 -45.69
CA GLY A 208 -6.74 22.63 -46.86
C GLY A 208 -6.79 21.67 -48.03
N MET A 209 -8.00 21.46 -48.56
CA MET A 209 -8.24 20.75 -49.81
C MET A 209 -7.40 21.36 -50.93
N GLY A 210 -6.58 20.54 -51.59
CA GLY A 210 -6.01 20.91 -52.88
C GLY A 210 -4.88 19.98 -53.31
N GLY A 211 -5.02 19.36 -54.47
CA GLY A 211 -3.88 18.93 -55.27
C GLY A 211 -3.79 17.44 -55.55
N MET A 212 -4.28 17.06 -56.74
CA MET A 212 -3.99 15.81 -57.45
C MET A 212 -2.48 15.55 -57.64
N GLY A 213 -2.09 14.28 -57.75
CA GLY A 213 -0.78 13.92 -58.33
C GLY A 213 -0.41 12.44 -58.20
N MET A 214 -0.61 11.69 -59.28
CA MET A 214 -0.22 10.29 -59.48
C MET A 214 1.26 9.99 -59.23
N GLY A 215 1.54 8.75 -58.80
CA GLY A 215 2.57 7.92 -59.43
C GLY A 215 3.88 7.75 -58.65
N GLY A 216 4.03 6.62 -57.96
CA GLY A 216 5.30 6.21 -57.37
C GLY A 216 5.26 4.83 -56.76
N MET A 217 5.41 3.80 -57.61
CA MET A 217 5.66 2.42 -57.19
C MET A 217 6.94 2.34 -56.35
N GLY A 218 6.82 1.86 -55.11
CA GLY A 218 7.94 1.49 -54.25
C GLY A 218 7.57 0.24 -53.46
N MET A 219 8.37 -0.81 -53.61
CA MET A 219 8.19 -2.15 -53.05
C MET A 219 7.73 -2.17 -51.58
N GLY A 220 6.47 -2.54 -51.36
CA GLY A 220 5.92 -2.89 -50.05
C GLY A 220 6.18 -4.36 -49.73
N GLY A 221 7.37 -4.66 -49.21
CA GLY A 221 7.67 -5.92 -48.56
C GLY A 221 7.13 -5.96 -47.12
N MET A 222 6.68 -7.14 -46.71
CA MET A 222 6.26 -7.55 -45.36
C MET A 222 4.87 -7.09 -44.92
N GLY A 223 3.91 -7.94 -45.29
CA GLY A 223 2.55 -7.93 -44.77
C GLY A 223 2.50 -8.26 -43.28
N MET A 224 1.74 -7.40 -42.60
CA MET A 224 0.92 -7.60 -41.42
C MET A 224 0.86 -9.01 -40.82
N GLY A 225 1.30 -9.10 -39.57
CA GLY A 225 0.93 -10.16 -38.64
C GLY A 225 0.95 -9.66 -37.20
N GLY A 226 -0.22 -9.33 -36.66
CA GLY A 226 -0.54 -9.48 -35.23
C GLY A 226 0.25 -8.65 -34.22
N MET A 227 -0.03 -7.34 -34.18
CA MET A 227 0.38 -6.40 -33.14
C MET A 227 -0.45 -6.62 -31.84
N GLY A 228 -0.26 -7.75 -31.17
CA GLY A 228 -1.09 -8.19 -30.02
C GLY A 228 -0.33 -8.74 -28.81
N GLY A 229 0.97 -8.46 -28.68
CA GLY A 229 1.78 -9.03 -27.61
C GLY A 229 2.95 -8.13 -27.20
N MET A 230 2.64 -7.02 -26.53
CA MET A 230 3.67 -6.11 -26.01
C MET A 230 3.47 -5.80 -24.52
N PHE A 231 2.96 -6.79 -23.77
CA PHE A 231 2.85 -6.77 -22.30
C PHE A 231 3.87 -7.68 -21.60
N SER A 232 4.97 -8.04 -22.24
CA SER A 232 6.01 -8.84 -21.56
C SER A 232 7.40 -8.66 -22.18
N VAL A 233 7.96 -7.45 -22.12
CA VAL A 233 9.43 -7.30 -22.12
C VAL A 233 9.79 -6.10 -21.25
N GLY A 234 10.00 -6.35 -19.96
CA GLY A 234 10.46 -5.34 -19.01
C GLY A 234 9.86 -5.53 -17.63
N THR A 235 10.34 -6.54 -16.89
CA THR A 235 10.25 -6.67 -15.43
C THR A 235 8.88 -6.78 -14.74
N GLY A 236 7.75 -6.60 -15.42
CA GLY A 236 6.42 -6.83 -14.84
C GLY A 236 5.86 -8.20 -15.24
N GLY A 237 5.75 -9.14 -14.30
CA GLY A 237 5.18 -10.46 -14.58
C GLY A 237 3.72 -10.45 -15.02
N PHE A 238 3.17 -11.63 -15.31
CA PHE A 238 1.82 -11.77 -15.85
C PHE A 238 0.77 -11.13 -14.95
N ARG A 239 0.03 -10.17 -15.52
CA ARG A 239 -1.08 -9.47 -14.84
C ARG A 239 -0.68 -8.89 -13.49
N THR A 240 0.53 -8.34 -13.42
CA THR A 240 1.07 -7.71 -12.24
C THR A 240 0.86 -6.20 -12.29
N VAL A 241 0.33 -5.62 -11.21
CA VAL A 241 0.40 -4.16 -11.01
C VAL A 241 1.79 -3.85 -10.45
N PRO A 242 2.53 -2.85 -10.98
CA PRO A 242 3.83 -2.51 -10.43
C PRO A 242 3.75 -2.22 -8.94
N SER A 243 4.75 -2.68 -8.17
CA SER A 243 4.88 -2.34 -6.77
C SER A 243 4.91 -0.82 -6.62
N THR A 244 4.09 -0.29 -5.73
CA THR A 244 4.09 1.14 -5.43
C THR A 244 5.37 1.60 -4.76
N GLY A 245 5.88 2.76 -5.17
CA GLY A 245 6.90 3.49 -4.43
C GLY A 245 6.40 4.08 -3.11
N LEU A 246 7.26 4.89 -2.49
CA LEU A 246 6.95 5.64 -1.28
C LEU A 246 5.75 6.60 -1.52
N PRO A 247 4.90 6.84 -0.51
CA PRO A 247 3.82 7.82 -0.60
C PRO A 247 4.39 9.20 -0.91
N VAL A 248 3.92 9.80 -2.01
CA VAL A 248 4.29 11.17 -2.39
C VAL A 248 3.08 12.07 -2.59
N ALA A 249 3.20 13.32 -2.17
CA ALA A 249 2.17 14.34 -2.31
C ALA A 249 2.77 15.58 -2.94
N ASP A 250 2.25 15.95 -4.12
CA ASP A 250 2.60 17.20 -4.75
C ASP A 250 1.84 18.35 -4.07
N LEU A 251 2.56 19.36 -3.60
CA LEU A 251 2.04 20.56 -2.94
C LEU A 251 2.48 21.81 -3.68
N LYS A 252 1.51 22.62 -4.11
CA LYS A 252 1.75 23.96 -4.66
C LYS A 252 2.28 24.90 -3.58
N PRO A 253 2.92 26.03 -3.95
CA PRO A 253 3.32 27.07 -3.00
C PRO A 253 2.18 27.48 -2.07
N GLY A 254 2.42 27.50 -0.75
CA GLY A 254 1.43 27.86 0.27
C GLY A 254 0.32 26.84 0.49
N GLN A 255 0.24 25.77 -0.31
CA GLN A 255 -0.80 24.76 -0.18
C GLN A 255 -0.59 23.94 1.10
N SER A 256 -1.68 23.77 1.85
CA SER A 256 -1.77 22.79 2.93
C SER A 256 -2.55 21.58 2.48
N ARG A 257 -2.18 20.41 3.01
CA ARG A 257 -2.88 19.15 2.76
C ARG A 257 -2.95 18.34 4.03
N GLU A 258 -4.11 17.77 4.28
CA GLU A 258 -4.37 16.88 5.41
C GLU A 258 -4.26 15.43 4.97
N LEU A 259 -3.50 14.65 5.74
CA LEU A 259 -3.08 13.31 5.41
C LEU A 259 -3.53 12.40 6.56
N ALA A 260 -4.68 11.77 6.38
CA ALA A 260 -5.16 10.79 7.34
C ALA A 260 -4.23 9.57 7.30
N THR A 261 -3.71 9.22 8.46
CA THR A 261 -2.61 8.26 8.59
C THR A 261 -2.93 7.30 9.73
N ARG A 262 -2.82 6.00 9.48
CA ARG A 262 -3.01 4.99 10.54
C ARG A 262 -1.75 4.81 11.36
N LEU A 263 -1.95 4.51 12.63
CA LEU A 263 -0.90 4.41 13.64
C LEU A 263 -0.72 2.97 14.09
N VAL A 264 0.53 2.54 14.26
CA VAL A 264 0.88 1.26 14.88
C VAL A 264 1.56 1.49 16.21
N SER A 265 1.02 0.89 17.27
CA SER A 265 1.60 1.03 18.62
C SER A 265 2.90 0.26 18.74
N LEU A 266 3.94 0.93 19.23
CA LEU A 266 5.17 0.27 19.71
C LEU A 266 5.06 -0.15 21.17
N ASN A 267 4.18 0.50 21.92
CA ASN A 267 3.88 0.12 23.29
C ASN A 267 3.02 -1.13 23.25
N GLY A 268 3.26 -2.05 24.18
CA GLY A 268 2.46 -3.26 24.34
C GLY A 268 1.00 -2.98 24.69
N VAL A 269 0.32 -4.01 25.17
CA VAL A 269 -1.08 -3.88 25.56
C VAL A 269 -1.22 -2.96 26.78
N ASN A 270 -2.22 -2.09 26.78
CA ASN A 270 -2.51 -1.26 27.94
C ASN A 270 -3.17 -2.06 29.08
N ALA A 271 -3.38 -1.41 30.22
CA ALA A 271 -3.95 -2.03 31.41
C ALA A 271 -5.35 -2.65 31.18
N GLN A 272 -6.06 -2.21 30.14
CA GLN A 272 -7.39 -2.70 29.76
C GLN A 272 -7.35 -3.78 28.68
N GLY A 273 -6.17 -4.24 28.26
CA GLY A 273 -6.07 -5.26 27.22
C GLY A 273 -6.18 -4.72 25.79
N GLY A 274 -6.14 -3.38 25.61
CA GLY A 274 -6.31 -2.70 24.33
C GLY A 274 -5.04 -2.08 23.75
N ILE A 275 -5.18 -1.47 22.58
CA ILE A 275 -4.15 -0.64 21.93
C ILE A 275 -4.22 0.76 22.54
N ASP A 276 -3.09 1.29 23.01
CA ASP A 276 -2.99 2.70 23.35
C ASP A 276 -3.15 3.55 22.09
N VAL A 277 -4.11 4.47 22.09
CA VAL A 277 -4.42 5.37 20.97
C VAL A 277 -4.27 6.83 21.42
N PRO A 278 -3.81 7.74 20.55
CA PRO A 278 -3.72 9.14 20.91
C PRO A 278 -5.12 9.70 21.11
N VAL A 279 -5.27 10.60 22.06
CA VAL A 279 -6.56 11.23 22.31
C VAL A 279 -6.90 12.15 21.13
N LYS A 280 -8.19 12.28 20.81
CA LYS A 280 -8.66 13.20 19.78
C LYS A 280 -8.19 14.63 20.08
N GLY A 281 -7.47 15.24 19.13
CA GLY A 281 -6.92 16.58 19.26
C GLY A 281 -5.52 16.65 19.89
N GLU A 282 -4.96 15.51 20.33
CA GLU A 282 -3.61 15.46 20.89
C GLU A 282 -2.57 15.86 19.84
N ALA A 283 -1.70 16.82 20.17
CA ALA A 283 -0.58 17.18 19.31
C ALA A 283 0.50 16.10 19.39
N LEU A 284 0.90 15.58 18.23
CA LEU A 284 1.89 14.53 18.09
C LEU A 284 3.19 15.10 17.50
N SER A 285 4.32 14.63 18.02
CA SER A 285 5.65 14.96 17.51
C SER A 285 6.13 13.89 16.53
N LEU A 286 6.54 14.30 15.33
CA LEU A 286 7.02 13.38 14.30
C LEU A 286 8.55 13.25 14.32
N GLN A 287 9.06 12.02 14.39
CA GLN A 287 10.49 11.69 14.48
C GLN A 287 10.82 10.44 13.66
N MET A 288 12.09 10.18 13.35
CA MET A 288 12.49 8.92 12.72
C MET A 288 12.72 7.83 13.77
N ILE A 289 12.41 6.57 13.45
CA ILE A 289 12.67 5.43 14.35
C ILE A 289 14.12 5.36 14.80
N ASP A 290 15.06 5.68 13.91
CA ASP A 290 16.50 5.66 14.20
C ASP A 290 16.89 6.70 15.28
N GLU A 291 16.04 7.69 15.53
CA GLU A 291 16.24 8.74 16.54
C GLU A 291 15.60 8.39 17.90
N VAL A 292 14.69 7.40 17.92
CA VAL A 292 13.84 7.09 19.10
C VAL A 292 14.19 5.73 19.72
N GLN A 293 14.65 4.76 18.91
CA GLN A 293 14.90 3.39 19.34
C GLN A 293 16.25 2.88 18.80
N ASN A 294 17.00 2.20 19.66
CA ASN A 294 18.33 1.67 19.36
C ASN A 294 18.34 0.19 18.98
N ASP A 295 17.21 -0.52 19.10
CA ASP A 295 17.10 -1.92 18.65
C ASP A 295 17.07 -2.00 17.12
N ALA A 296 18.19 -2.45 16.53
CA ALA A 296 18.35 -2.60 15.09
C ALA A 296 17.34 -3.57 14.45
N LYS A 297 16.92 -4.62 15.18
CA LYS A 297 15.95 -5.61 14.69
C LYS A 297 14.56 -5.00 14.62
N VAL A 298 14.14 -4.28 15.67
CA VAL A 298 12.86 -3.55 15.70
C VAL A 298 12.81 -2.50 14.59
N THR A 299 13.88 -1.72 14.44
CA THR A 299 14.03 -0.70 13.40
C THR A 299 13.95 -1.29 12.00
N TYR A 300 14.67 -2.38 11.74
CA TYR A 300 14.66 -3.07 10.46
C TYR A 300 13.29 -3.66 10.14
N ALA A 301 12.70 -4.40 11.10
CA ALA A 301 11.37 -4.97 10.96
C ALA A 301 10.34 -3.90 10.63
N LEU A 302 10.41 -2.77 11.33
CA LEU A 302 9.53 -1.64 11.10
C LEU A 302 9.67 -1.09 9.68
N LYS A 303 10.89 -0.77 9.26
CA LYS A 303 11.16 -0.26 7.91
C LYS A 303 10.66 -1.23 6.85
N ARG A 304 10.82 -2.54 7.08
CA ARG A 304 10.36 -3.59 6.15
C ARG A 304 8.83 -3.69 6.10
N LEU A 305 8.16 -3.77 7.24
CA LEU A 305 6.69 -3.75 7.32
C LEU A 305 6.09 -2.52 6.63
N ALA A 306 6.75 -1.38 6.79
CA ALA A 306 6.34 -0.13 6.20
C ALA A 306 6.56 -0.15 4.66
N ALA A 307 7.73 -0.57 4.19
CA ALA A 307 8.04 -0.73 2.76
C ALA A 307 7.09 -1.72 2.05
N MET A 308 6.75 -2.82 2.71
CA MET A 308 5.81 -3.83 2.19
C MET A 308 4.34 -3.44 2.35
N LYS A 309 4.07 -2.29 3.00
CA LYS A 309 2.71 -1.83 3.28
C LYS A 309 1.93 -2.92 4.00
N ALA A 310 2.41 -3.36 5.16
CA ALA A 310 1.69 -4.31 5.99
C ALA A 310 0.35 -3.71 6.46
N PRO A 311 -0.71 -4.52 6.62
CA PRO A 311 -1.92 -4.13 7.33
C PRO A 311 -1.60 -3.67 8.76
N GLN A 312 -2.31 -2.66 9.25
CA GLN A 312 -2.09 -2.10 10.59
C GLN A 312 -2.14 -3.17 11.68
N ALA A 313 -3.10 -4.10 11.56
CA ALA A 313 -3.30 -5.13 12.56
C ALA A 313 -2.12 -6.10 12.63
N ALA A 314 -1.74 -6.69 11.48
CA ALA A 314 -0.58 -7.57 11.38
C ALA A 314 0.70 -6.87 11.86
N ALA A 315 0.91 -5.62 11.47
CA ALA A 315 2.09 -4.89 11.90
C ALA A 315 2.10 -4.54 13.40
N THR A 316 0.94 -4.22 13.99
CA THR A 316 0.84 -4.01 15.45
C THR A 316 1.20 -5.28 16.20
N LEU A 317 0.74 -6.44 15.73
CA LEU A 317 1.11 -7.73 16.32
C LEU A 317 2.61 -8.01 16.23
N VAL A 318 3.23 -7.72 15.07
CA VAL A 318 4.68 -7.84 14.90
C VAL A 318 5.41 -6.89 15.84
N MET A 319 5.00 -5.63 15.93
CA MET A 319 5.66 -4.67 16.81
C MET A 319 5.53 -5.10 18.27
N TRP A 320 4.35 -5.50 18.75
CA TRP A 320 4.19 -6.03 20.11
C TRP A 320 5.05 -7.28 20.38
N ARG A 321 5.21 -8.17 19.38
CA ARG A 321 6.10 -9.33 19.50
C ARG A 321 7.56 -8.90 19.69
N LEU A 322 8.00 -7.91 18.92
CA LEU A 322 9.42 -7.51 18.86
C LEU A 322 9.81 -6.49 19.94
N SER A 323 9.00 -5.44 20.16
CA SER A 323 9.31 -4.38 21.12
C SER A 323 8.84 -4.69 22.54
N ALA A 324 7.67 -5.32 22.71
CA ALA A 324 7.10 -5.64 24.03
C ALA A 324 7.36 -7.09 24.47
N GLY A 325 7.97 -7.93 23.61
CA GLY A 325 8.36 -9.29 23.94
C GLY A 325 7.18 -10.26 24.16
N MET A 326 5.96 -9.90 23.74
CA MET A 326 4.78 -10.72 23.97
C MET A 326 4.82 -12.05 23.22
N ASP A 327 4.34 -13.13 23.84
CA ASP A 327 4.15 -14.42 23.16
C ASP A 327 2.89 -14.45 22.31
N TRP A 328 2.82 -15.40 21.37
CA TRP A 328 1.70 -15.49 20.42
C TRP A 328 0.36 -15.80 21.07
N THR A 329 0.33 -16.51 22.19
CA THR A 329 -0.92 -16.81 22.92
C THR A 329 -1.45 -15.55 23.60
N SER A 330 -0.56 -14.77 24.22
CA SER A 330 -0.90 -13.46 24.78
C SER A 330 -1.35 -12.47 23.69
N LEU A 331 -0.67 -12.44 22.55
CA LEU A 331 -1.04 -11.61 21.40
C LEU A 331 -2.42 -11.98 20.86
N GLU A 332 -2.68 -13.27 20.64
CA GLU A 332 -3.98 -13.76 20.16
C GLU A 332 -5.12 -13.37 21.12
N HIS A 333 -4.88 -13.43 22.43
CA HIS A 333 -5.86 -12.99 23.41
C HIS A 333 -6.09 -11.47 23.37
N ALA A 334 -5.01 -10.68 23.38
CA ALA A 334 -5.06 -9.22 23.37
C ALA A 334 -5.60 -8.64 22.05
N SER A 335 -5.49 -9.39 20.96
CA SER A 335 -5.94 -8.93 19.65
C SER A 335 -7.40 -9.26 19.34
N LYS A 336 -8.10 -9.94 20.25
CA LYS A 336 -9.50 -10.32 20.08
C LYS A 336 -10.37 -9.09 19.86
N GLY A 337 -11.15 -9.12 18.78
CA GLY A 337 -12.12 -8.07 18.45
C GLY A 337 -11.63 -7.03 17.44
N TRP A 338 -10.32 -6.94 17.16
CA TRP A 338 -9.81 -6.01 16.15
C TRP A 338 -8.89 -6.66 15.09
N ALA A 339 -8.13 -7.70 15.44
CA ALA A 339 -7.37 -8.50 14.49
C ALA A 339 -8.12 -9.78 14.09
N THR A 340 -7.91 -10.21 12.85
CA THR A 340 -8.38 -11.52 12.36
C THR A 340 -7.31 -12.61 12.54
N PRO A 341 -7.67 -13.90 12.48
CA PRO A 341 -6.67 -14.96 12.43
C PRO A 341 -5.68 -14.80 11.26
N ALA A 342 -6.13 -14.25 10.13
CA ALA A 342 -5.26 -13.95 8.99
C ALA A 342 -4.22 -12.87 9.29
N ASP A 343 -4.60 -11.82 10.03
CA ASP A 343 -3.64 -10.79 10.49
C ASP A 343 -2.57 -11.42 11.40
N LEU A 344 -2.97 -12.36 12.26
CA LEU A 344 -2.04 -13.09 13.14
C LEU A 344 -1.14 -14.05 12.36
N ALA A 345 -1.67 -14.74 11.34
CA ALA A 345 -0.89 -15.62 10.47
C ALA A 345 0.17 -14.84 9.67
N LEU A 346 -0.18 -13.67 9.13
CA LEU A 346 0.75 -12.74 8.49
C LEU A 346 1.86 -12.29 9.46
N ALA A 347 1.48 -11.89 10.68
CA ALA A 347 2.45 -11.47 11.70
C ALA A 347 3.42 -12.60 12.08
N LYS A 348 2.91 -13.83 12.29
CA LYS A 348 3.72 -15.03 12.58
C LYS A 348 4.69 -15.35 11.45
N ALA A 349 4.21 -15.34 10.20
CA ALA A 349 5.03 -15.59 9.01
C ALA A 349 6.16 -14.57 8.89
N PHE A 350 5.84 -13.27 9.07
CA PHE A 350 6.83 -12.21 9.05
C PHE A 350 7.91 -12.38 10.12
N CYS A 351 7.51 -12.60 11.38
CA CYS A 351 8.47 -12.79 12.47
C CYS A 351 9.37 -14.02 12.24
N ARG A 352 8.83 -15.11 11.71
CA ARG A 352 9.63 -16.31 11.41
C ARG A 352 10.69 -16.02 10.34
N ARG A 353 10.32 -15.29 9.28
CA ARG A 353 11.26 -14.88 8.23
C ARG A 353 12.29 -13.88 8.73
N LEU A 354 11.88 -12.96 9.61
CA LEU A 354 12.80 -12.07 10.30
C LEU A 354 13.83 -12.84 11.13
N ASP A 355 13.40 -13.90 11.83
CA ASP A 355 14.27 -14.73 12.65
C ASP A 355 15.21 -15.62 11.80
N SER A 356 14.78 -16.05 10.61
CA SER A 356 15.62 -16.83 9.68
C SER A 356 16.58 -15.97 8.83
N GLY A 357 16.40 -14.64 8.82
CA GLY A 357 17.15 -13.73 7.95
C GLY A 357 16.64 -13.68 6.51
N ASP A 358 15.54 -14.35 6.19
CA ASP A 358 14.96 -14.45 4.83
C ASP A 358 13.89 -13.38 4.58
N LEU A 359 14.26 -12.12 4.78
CA LEU A 359 13.39 -10.97 4.53
C LEU A 359 13.66 -10.25 3.22
N GLU A 360 14.72 -10.62 2.51
CA GLU A 360 14.95 -10.12 1.14
C GLU A 360 13.96 -10.74 0.14
N GLY A 361 13.42 -11.93 0.43
CA GLY A 361 12.35 -12.55 -0.37
C GLY A 361 11.05 -11.72 -0.43
N GLU A 362 10.30 -11.90 -1.51
CA GLU A 362 8.93 -11.39 -1.64
C GLU A 362 7.98 -12.11 -0.66
N GLY A 363 6.89 -11.43 -0.31
CA GLY A 363 6.06 -11.76 0.83
C GLY A 363 5.16 -12.97 0.69
N GLY A 364 4.40 -12.96 -0.40
CA GLY A 364 3.56 -14.07 -0.80
C GLY A 364 4.31 -15.01 -1.74
N LEU A 365 3.94 -16.30 -1.69
CA LEU A 365 4.36 -17.30 -2.67
C LEU A 365 3.14 -17.85 -3.40
N LEU A 366 3.30 -18.09 -4.70
CA LEU A 366 2.35 -18.89 -5.48
C LEU A 366 2.92 -20.28 -5.72
N HIS A 367 2.41 -21.28 -5.01
CA HIS A 367 2.80 -22.66 -5.23
C HIS A 367 2.13 -23.18 -6.49
N VAL A 368 2.90 -23.67 -7.46
CA VAL A 368 2.37 -24.19 -8.73
C VAL A 368 2.95 -25.56 -9.01
N VAL A 369 2.08 -26.57 -9.09
CA VAL A 369 2.46 -27.92 -9.51
C VAL A 369 1.74 -28.24 -10.80
N VAL A 370 2.51 -28.57 -11.83
CA VAL A 370 1.98 -29.12 -13.09
C VAL A 370 2.19 -30.62 -13.07
N THR A 371 1.13 -31.39 -13.28
CA THR A 371 1.14 -32.86 -13.31
C THR A 371 1.13 -33.35 -14.74
N GLY A 372 1.96 -34.37 -15.04
CA GLY A 372 2.09 -35.00 -16.35
C GLY A 372 3.50 -34.87 -16.94
N ASP A 373 3.89 -35.83 -17.77
CA ASP A 373 5.24 -35.93 -18.35
C ASP A 373 5.33 -35.48 -19.81
N SER A 374 4.29 -34.80 -20.30
CA SER A 374 4.28 -34.31 -21.68
C SER A 374 5.28 -33.16 -21.87
N PRO A 375 5.84 -32.96 -23.08
CA PRO A 375 6.65 -31.79 -23.40
C PRO A 375 5.93 -30.47 -23.06
N ARG A 376 4.60 -30.48 -23.16
CA ARG A 376 3.74 -29.36 -22.81
C ARG A 376 3.71 -29.07 -21.32
N ALA A 377 3.66 -30.10 -20.48
CA ALA A 377 3.78 -29.93 -19.03
C ALA A 377 5.15 -29.35 -18.65
N ALA A 378 6.23 -29.79 -19.31
CA ALA A 378 7.57 -29.24 -19.11
C ALA A 378 7.65 -27.75 -19.50
N GLU A 379 7.11 -27.37 -20.66
CA GLU A 379 7.03 -25.98 -21.12
C GLU A 379 6.28 -25.09 -20.11
N LEU A 380 5.15 -25.56 -19.58
CA LEU A 380 4.38 -24.83 -18.56
C LEU A 380 5.16 -24.65 -17.26
N ARG A 381 5.83 -25.70 -16.77
CA ARG A 381 6.68 -25.61 -15.56
C ARG A 381 7.79 -24.56 -15.73
N GLU A 382 8.43 -24.56 -16.89
CA GLU A 382 9.45 -23.57 -17.22
C GLU A 382 8.89 -22.15 -17.22
N GLN A 383 7.74 -21.92 -17.85
CA GLN A 383 7.10 -20.61 -17.85
C GLN A 383 6.68 -20.16 -16.44
N PHE A 384 6.16 -21.05 -15.60
CA PHE A 384 5.83 -20.70 -14.21
C PHE A 384 7.07 -20.26 -13.46
N SER A 385 8.17 -21.02 -13.52
CA SER A 385 9.40 -20.75 -12.76
C SER A 385 10.10 -19.42 -13.10
N LYS A 386 9.89 -18.90 -14.33
CA LYS A 386 10.57 -17.71 -14.83
C LYS A 386 9.81 -16.41 -14.63
N ASN A 387 8.53 -16.48 -14.28
CA ASN A 387 7.64 -15.33 -14.32
C ASN A 387 6.92 -15.13 -12.99
N LEU A 388 6.72 -13.88 -12.60
CA LEU A 388 5.79 -13.53 -11.55
C LEU A 388 4.35 -13.67 -12.06
N ILE A 389 3.45 -14.08 -11.18
CA ILE A 389 2.01 -14.18 -11.48
C ILE A 389 1.27 -13.37 -10.43
N LEU A 390 0.53 -12.34 -10.86
CA LEU A 390 -0.18 -11.41 -9.97
C LEU A 390 0.74 -10.78 -8.90
N GLY A 391 2.00 -10.51 -9.28
CA GLY A 391 3.05 -10.03 -8.38
C GLY A 391 3.67 -11.08 -7.47
N LEU A 392 3.33 -12.37 -7.61
CA LEU A 392 3.87 -13.43 -6.77
C LEU A 392 4.98 -14.21 -7.48
N PRO A 393 6.09 -14.53 -6.80
CA PRO A 393 7.04 -15.52 -7.27
C PRO A 393 6.41 -16.90 -7.18
N THR A 394 6.79 -17.78 -8.10
CA THR A 394 6.25 -19.13 -8.15
C THR A 394 7.22 -20.13 -7.54
N VAL A 395 6.66 -21.14 -6.87
CA VAL A 395 7.42 -22.27 -6.33
C VAL A 395 6.84 -23.56 -6.89
N ALA A 396 7.69 -24.42 -7.43
CA ALA A 396 7.30 -25.65 -8.13
C ALA A 396 6.94 -26.82 -7.18
N GLU A 397 6.45 -26.51 -5.98
CA GLU A 397 6.11 -27.49 -4.94
C GLU A 397 4.96 -26.95 -4.11
N ILE A 398 4.02 -27.83 -3.74
CA ILE A 398 2.97 -27.54 -2.76
C ILE A 398 3.32 -28.32 -1.49
N PRO A 399 3.73 -27.64 -0.40
CA PRO A 399 4.05 -28.32 0.84
C PRO A 399 2.80 -28.97 1.44
N ALA A 400 2.98 -30.03 2.23
CA ALA A 400 1.86 -30.75 2.87
C ALA A 400 0.98 -29.82 3.75
N LYS A 401 1.59 -28.78 4.32
CA LYS A 401 0.92 -27.69 5.04
C LYS A 401 1.48 -26.35 4.58
N PRO A 402 0.65 -25.30 4.49
CA PRO A 402 1.15 -23.96 4.17
C PRO A 402 2.07 -23.48 5.29
N GLU A 403 3.18 -22.83 4.94
CA GLU A 403 4.10 -22.24 5.92
C GLU A 403 3.63 -20.85 6.39
N GLY A 404 2.73 -20.23 5.62
CA GLY A 404 2.13 -18.95 5.90
C GLY A 404 0.99 -18.70 4.91
N PRO A 405 0.40 -17.49 4.94
CA PRO A 405 -0.65 -17.13 4.01
C PRO A 405 -0.18 -17.28 2.56
N SER A 406 -0.85 -18.13 1.78
CA SER A 406 -0.36 -18.53 0.45
C SER A 406 -1.47 -19.09 -0.44
N VAL A 407 -1.19 -19.12 -1.75
CA VAL A 407 -2.08 -19.69 -2.77
C VAL A 407 -1.34 -20.83 -3.46
N ALA A 408 -2.05 -21.92 -3.73
CA ALA A 408 -1.53 -23.09 -4.42
C ALA A 408 -2.39 -23.43 -5.65
N VAL A 409 -1.75 -23.88 -6.72
CA VAL A 409 -2.37 -24.18 -8.00
C VAL A 409 -1.85 -25.53 -8.49
N GLU A 410 -2.76 -26.49 -8.66
CA GLU A 410 -2.47 -27.80 -9.24
C GLU A 410 -3.04 -27.84 -10.65
N VAL A 411 -2.17 -27.94 -11.65
CA VAL A 411 -2.52 -28.00 -13.07
C VAL A 411 -2.36 -29.44 -13.52
N THR A 412 -3.44 -30.08 -13.94
CA THR A 412 -3.44 -31.46 -14.46
C THR A 412 -3.84 -31.44 -15.92
N LEU A 413 -2.92 -31.82 -16.81
CA LEU A 413 -3.20 -31.93 -18.23
C LEU A 413 -3.99 -33.20 -18.51
N ASP A 414 -4.94 -33.13 -19.44
CA ASP A 414 -5.62 -34.31 -19.96
C ASP A 414 -4.67 -35.20 -20.79
N ALA A 415 -5.07 -36.45 -21.03
CA ALA A 415 -4.26 -37.40 -21.80
C ALA A 415 -4.00 -36.91 -23.25
N ALA A 416 -4.92 -36.11 -23.81
CA ALA A 416 -4.80 -35.57 -25.15
C ALA A 416 -3.99 -34.25 -25.22
N ASN A 417 -3.60 -33.67 -24.09
CA ASN A 417 -3.01 -32.33 -23.98
C ASN A 417 -3.84 -31.24 -24.68
N THR A 418 -5.16 -31.36 -24.66
CA THR A 418 -6.11 -30.40 -25.24
C THR A 418 -6.69 -29.45 -24.19
N GLU A 419 -6.77 -29.91 -22.94
CA GLU A 419 -7.30 -29.15 -21.82
C GLU A 419 -6.49 -29.43 -20.56
N ALA A 420 -6.38 -28.45 -19.66
CA ALA A 420 -5.85 -28.65 -18.33
C ALA A 420 -6.91 -28.34 -17.28
N THR A 421 -7.10 -29.24 -16.32
CA THR A 421 -7.89 -28.96 -15.13
C THR A 421 -7.01 -28.28 -14.10
N VAL A 422 -7.42 -27.10 -13.65
CA VAL A 422 -6.73 -26.30 -12.64
C VAL A 422 -7.51 -26.34 -11.34
N HIS A 423 -6.89 -26.86 -10.28
CA HIS A 423 -7.39 -26.81 -8.92
C HIS A 423 -6.68 -25.69 -8.15
N VAL A 424 -7.46 -24.79 -7.55
CA VAL A 424 -6.94 -23.69 -6.76
C VAL A 424 -7.17 -24.01 -5.29
N LYS A 425 -6.14 -23.85 -4.48
CA LYS A 425 -6.16 -23.96 -3.02
C LYS A 425 -5.61 -22.68 -2.42
N ALA A 426 -6.06 -22.34 -1.23
CA ALA A 426 -5.52 -21.25 -0.44
C ALA A 426 -5.25 -21.76 0.97
N SER A 427 -4.33 -21.13 1.70
CA SER A 427 -4.25 -21.35 3.13
C SER A 427 -5.55 -20.91 3.80
N ASN A 428 -6.00 -21.62 4.84
CA ASN A 428 -7.04 -21.11 5.74
C ASN A 428 -6.54 -19.89 6.54
N ASP A 429 -7.43 -19.29 7.32
CA ASP A 429 -7.17 -18.00 7.96
C ASP A 429 -5.99 -18.03 8.94
N ASP A 430 -5.71 -19.16 9.60
CA ASP A 430 -4.56 -19.30 10.51
C ASP A 430 -3.31 -19.90 9.83
N ALA A 431 -3.39 -20.13 8.51
CA ALA A 431 -2.38 -20.80 7.70
C ALA A 431 -1.91 -22.16 8.25
N SER A 432 -2.83 -22.95 8.82
CA SER A 432 -2.55 -24.31 9.30
C SER A 432 -2.86 -25.41 8.28
N ALA A 433 -3.71 -25.13 7.28
CA ALA A 433 -4.16 -26.11 6.29
C ALA A 433 -4.50 -25.48 4.93
N TRP A 434 -4.42 -26.29 3.87
CA TRP A 434 -4.91 -25.95 2.55
C TRP A 434 -6.43 -26.14 2.46
N VAL A 435 -7.15 -25.13 1.97
CA VAL A 435 -8.58 -25.18 1.69
C VAL A 435 -8.85 -25.00 0.19
N PRO A 436 -9.79 -25.76 -0.40
CA PRO A 436 -10.15 -25.57 -1.81
C PRO A 436 -10.74 -24.18 -2.06
N MET A 437 -10.25 -23.50 -3.10
CA MET A 437 -10.70 -22.18 -3.55
C MET A 437 -11.37 -22.22 -4.94
N GLY A 438 -11.56 -23.43 -5.48
CA GLY A 438 -12.31 -23.69 -6.69
C GLY A 438 -11.52 -24.48 -7.73
N LYS A 439 -12.17 -24.74 -8.86
CA LYS A 439 -11.56 -25.40 -10.03
C LYS A 439 -12.01 -24.71 -11.33
N PHE A 440 -11.23 -24.87 -12.38
CA PHE A 440 -11.61 -24.48 -13.75
C PHE A 440 -10.83 -25.28 -14.79
N THR A 441 -11.30 -25.23 -16.02
CA THR A 441 -10.61 -25.81 -17.18
C THR A 441 -9.90 -24.69 -17.94
N LEU A 442 -8.67 -24.97 -18.36
CA LEU A 442 -7.85 -24.13 -19.20
C LEU A 442 -7.72 -24.82 -20.57
N PRO A 443 -8.26 -24.25 -21.66
CA PRO A 443 -8.02 -24.80 -22.99
C PRO A 443 -6.53 -24.68 -23.31
N LEU A 444 -5.93 -25.73 -23.86
CA LEU A 444 -4.51 -25.73 -24.27
C LEU A 444 -4.34 -25.45 -25.76
N ASN A 445 -5.44 -25.50 -26.51
CA ASN A 445 -5.50 -25.25 -27.94
C ASN A 445 -6.58 -24.20 -28.26
N GLU A 446 -6.38 -23.47 -29.34
CA GLU A 446 -7.34 -22.54 -29.93
C GLU A 446 -7.68 -22.99 -31.35
N THR A 447 -8.89 -22.67 -31.79
CA THR A 447 -9.32 -22.93 -33.17
C THR A 447 -9.13 -21.64 -33.96
N ASP A 448 -8.36 -21.70 -35.04
CA ASP A 448 -8.17 -20.55 -35.92
C ASP A 448 -9.42 -20.27 -36.79
N GLU A 449 -9.40 -19.17 -37.55
CA GLU A 449 -10.50 -18.79 -38.45
C GLU A 449 -10.76 -19.82 -39.56
N ALA A 450 -9.78 -20.69 -39.85
CA ALA A 450 -9.88 -21.78 -40.82
C ALA A 450 -10.39 -23.10 -40.19
N GLY A 451 -10.65 -23.13 -38.88
CA GLY A 451 -11.12 -24.30 -38.16
C GLY A 451 -10.02 -25.26 -37.71
N ALA A 452 -8.74 -24.92 -37.88
CA ALA A 452 -7.62 -25.72 -37.43
C ALA A 452 -7.34 -25.50 -35.93
N THR A 453 -7.13 -26.60 -35.21
CA THR A 453 -6.77 -26.57 -33.78
C THR A 453 -5.26 -26.41 -33.62
N LEU A 454 -4.84 -25.28 -33.06
CA LEU A 454 -3.45 -24.93 -32.83
C LEU A 454 -3.16 -24.82 -31.32
N PRO A 455 -1.97 -25.23 -30.85
CA PRO A 455 -1.61 -25.08 -29.45
C PRO A 455 -1.44 -23.60 -29.08
N ILE A 456 -2.10 -23.17 -28.00
CA ILE A 456 -1.98 -21.81 -27.47
C ILE A 456 -0.54 -21.60 -26.99
N LYS A 457 0.08 -20.44 -27.21
CA LYS A 457 1.46 -20.23 -26.73
C LYS A 457 1.50 -20.23 -25.19
N ALA A 458 2.50 -20.86 -24.58
CA ALA A 458 2.56 -20.99 -23.12
C ALA A 458 2.46 -19.65 -22.34
N PRO A 459 3.04 -18.53 -22.80
CA PRO A 459 2.80 -17.23 -22.16
C PRO A 459 1.33 -16.80 -22.13
N LEU A 460 0.56 -17.09 -23.18
CA LEU A 460 -0.89 -16.79 -23.22
C LEU A 460 -1.68 -17.70 -22.28
N LEU A 461 -1.22 -18.95 -22.08
CA LEU A 461 -1.80 -19.85 -21.09
C LEU A 461 -1.57 -19.34 -19.67
N VAL A 462 -0.36 -18.88 -19.34
CA VAL A 462 -0.06 -18.30 -18.02
C VAL A 462 -0.89 -17.03 -17.80
N ASP A 463 -1.05 -16.18 -18.82
CA ASP A 463 -1.90 -15.00 -18.74
C ASP A 463 -3.38 -15.36 -18.48
N THR A 464 -3.91 -16.34 -19.23
CA THR A 464 -5.29 -16.82 -19.07
C THR A 464 -5.50 -17.44 -17.68
N LEU A 465 -4.54 -18.24 -17.21
CA LEU A 465 -4.55 -18.79 -15.86
C LEU A 465 -4.55 -17.67 -14.80
N SER A 466 -3.72 -16.65 -14.99
CA SER A 466 -3.64 -15.48 -14.09
C SER A 466 -4.98 -14.73 -14.02
N GLU A 467 -5.67 -14.55 -15.15
CA GLU A 467 -7.02 -13.96 -15.19
C GLU A 467 -8.01 -14.80 -14.37
N ARG A 468 -8.03 -16.11 -14.59
CA ARG A 468 -8.95 -17.02 -13.88
C ARG A 468 -8.63 -17.15 -12.39
N LEU A 469 -7.37 -17.05 -12.00
CA LEU A 469 -6.98 -16.96 -10.59
C LEU A 469 -7.48 -15.65 -9.98
N LEU A 470 -7.27 -14.52 -10.67
CA LEU A 470 -7.66 -13.20 -10.19
C LEU A 470 -9.17 -13.11 -9.90
N ASP A 471 -10.02 -13.67 -10.76
CA ASP A 471 -11.48 -13.74 -10.57
C ASP A 471 -11.90 -14.46 -9.26
N ARG A 472 -11.03 -15.32 -8.72
CA ARG A 472 -11.28 -16.04 -7.45
C ARG A 472 -10.72 -15.27 -6.27
N LEU A 473 -9.55 -14.65 -6.43
CA LEU A 473 -8.81 -13.98 -5.37
C LEU A 473 -9.39 -12.61 -5.01
N VAL A 474 -10.00 -11.91 -5.96
CA VAL A 474 -10.56 -10.57 -5.74
C VAL A 474 -11.95 -10.48 -6.34
N ARG A 475 -12.88 -9.86 -5.61
CA ARG A 475 -14.22 -9.54 -6.11
C ARG A 475 -14.41 -8.04 -6.12
N VAL A 476 -14.90 -7.50 -7.23
CA VAL A 476 -15.20 -6.08 -7.34
C VAL A 476 -16.60 -5.87 -7.85
N SER A 477 -17.32 -4.95 -7.20
CA SER A 477 -18.67 -4.55 -7.60
C SER A 477 -18.84 -3.04 -7.51
N VAL A 478 -19.68 -2.49 -8.40
CA VAL A 478 -20.08 -1.08 -8.33
C VAL A 478 -21.44 -1.00 -7.65
N VAL A 479 -21.51 -0.21 -6.59
CA VAL A 479 -22.74 0.09 -5.86
C VAL A 479 -23.18 1.51 -6.22
N LYS A 480 -24.37 1.64 -6.80
CA LYS A 480 -25.03 2.92 -7.04
C LYS A 480 -25.74 3.37 -5.77
N GLN A 481 -25.35 4.52 -5.22
CA GLN A 481 -25.98 5.14 -4.07
C GLN A 481 -26.66 6.45 -4.48
N VAL A 482 -27.95 6.58 -4.21
CA VAL A 482 -28.65 7.85 -4.36
C VAL A 482 -28.56 8.57 -3.03
N LYS A 483 -27.73 9.63 -2.95
CA LYS A 483 -27.74 10.52 -1.79
C LYS A 483 -28.74 11.63 -2.05
N THR A 484 -29.83 11.63 -1.30
CA THR A 484 -30.76 12.76 -1.25
C THR A 484 -30.21 13.80 -0.29
N THR A 485 -29.60 14.85 -0.83
CA THR A 485 -29.29 16.06 -0.05
C THR A 485 -30.45 17.05 -0.20
N VAL A 486 -30.66 17.90 0.81
CA VAL A 486 -31.75 18.90 0.89
C VAL A 486 -31.81 19.83 -0.34
N VAL A 487 -30.72 19.94 -1.11
CA VAL A 487 -30.58 20.91 -2.22
C VAL A 487 -30.42 20.24 -3.60
N ASP A 488 -30.07 18.95 -3.71
CA ASP A 488 -29.95 18.28 -5.02
C ASP A 488 -29.89 16.74 -4.91
N ARG A 489 -30.43 16.02 -5.92
CA ARG A 489 -30.35 14.55 -6.05
C ARG A 489 -29.05 14.17 -6.77
N LYS A 490 -27.96 14.00 -6.02
CA LYS A 490 -26.69 13.56 -6.60
C LYS A 490 -26.54 12.04 -6.55
N THR A 491 -26.42 11.41 -7.72
CA THR A 491 -26.02 10.00 -7.80
C THR A 491 -24.54 9.88 -7.48
N VAL A 492 -24.20 9.05 -6.50
CA VAL A 492 -22.83 8.73 -6.09
C VAL A 492 -22.60 7.25 -6.37
N TYR A 493 -21.42 6.90 -6.88
CA TYR A 493 -21.02 5.52 -7.07
C TYR A 493 -19.95 5.16 -6.07
N SER A 494 -19.97 3.92 -5.63
CA SER A 494 -18.96 3.35 -4.75
C SER A 494 -18.47 2.04 -5.35
N LEU A 495 -17.15 1.87 -5.40
CA LEU A 495 -16.51 0.62 -5.80
C LEU A 495 -16.24 -0.19 -4.53
N LYS A 496 -16.88 -1.35 -4.42
CA LYS A 496 -16.64 -2.30 -3.34
C LYS A 496 -15.63 -3.34 -3.84
N ILE A 497 -14.45 -3.34 -3.24
CA ILE A 497 -13.36 -4.28 -3.50
C ILE A 497 -13.28 -5.24 -2.31
N GLU A 498 -13.38 -6.54 -2.57
CA GLU A 498 -13.26 -7.59 -1.58
C GLU A 498 -12.04 -8.44 -1.90
N ASN A 499 -11.12 -8.53 -0.95
CA ASN A 499 -9.96 -9.41 -1.04
C ASN A 499 -10.36 -10.79 -0.49
N ALA A 500 -10.65 -11.73 -1.38
CA ALA A 500 -11.00 -13.09 -1.02
C ALA A 500 -9.77 -13.99 -0.82
N SER A 501 -8.56 -13.51 -1.12
CA SER A 501 -7.31 -14.25 -0.95
C SER A 501 -6.85 -14.28 0.52
N PRO A 502 -5.92 -15.18 0.88
CA PRO A 502 -5.22 -15.12 2.15
C PRO A 502 -4.07 -14.10 2.16
N LEU A 503 -3.79 -13.45 1.02
CA LEU A 503 -2.67 -12.52 0.82
C LEU A 503 -3.13 -11.07 0.94
N ILE A 504 -2.18 -10.13 1.04
CA ILE A 504 -2.49 -8.70 1.04
C ILE A 504 -2.67 -8.23 -0.41
N LEU A 505 -3.81 -7.60 -0.71
CA LEU A 505 -4.04 -6.98 -2.01
C LEU A 505 -3.47 -5.56 -1.98
N ASN A 506 -2.28 -5.39 -2.55
CA ASN A 506 -1.57 -4.12 -2.58
C ASN A 506 -1.94 -3.27 -3.80
N GLY A 507 -2.24 -3.91 -4.93
CA GLY A 507 -2.61 -3.22 -6.17
C GLY A 507 -3.67 -3.97 -6.96
N LEU A 508 -4.46 -3.23 -7.74
CA LEU A 508 -5.55 -3.75 -8.55
C LEU A 508 -5.76 -2.90 -9.79
N ALA A 509 -5.75 -3.51 -10.98
CA ALA A 509 -6.18 -2.87 -12.22
C ALA A 509 -7.49 -3.46 -12.70
N LEU A 510 -8.42 -2.59 -13.11
CA LEU A 510 -9.75 -2.97 -13.54
C LEU A 510 -10.24 -2.13 -14.71
N THR A 511 -11.23 -2.67 -15.42
CA THR A 511 -11.96 -2.01 -16.50
C THR A 511 -13.36 -2.60 -16.64
N GLY A 512 -14.15 -2.12 -17.59
CA GLY A 512 -15.43 -2.70 -17.97
C GLY A 512 -15.28 -3.74 -19.08
N PRO A 513 -16.30 -4.58 -19.33
CA PRO A 513 -16.22 -5.71 -20.28
C PRO A 513 -15.99 -5.29 -21.73
N LYS A 514 -16.32 -4.03 -22.08
CA LYS A 514 -16.23 -3.49 -23.44
C LYS A 514 -14.88 -2.84 -23.75
N ALA A 515 -13.98 -2.74 -22.77
CA ALA A 515 -12.67 -2.16 -22.98
C ALA A 515 -11.83 -3.07 -23.90
N LYS A 516 -11.36 -2.49 -25.00
CA LYS A 516 -10.57 -3.21 -26.01
C LYS A 516 -9.07 -3.09 -25.77
N GLU A 517 -8.64 -2.05 -25.07
CA GLU A 517 -7.23 -1.76 -24.85
C GLU A 517 -6.93 -1.52 -23.36
N ALA A 518 -5.70 -1.85 -22.95
CA ALA A 518 -5.23 -1.63 -21.58
C ALA A 518 -5.21 -0.14 -21.17
N ARG A 519 -5.15 0.80 -22.13
CA ARG A 519 -5.26 2.25 -21.85
C ARG A 519 -6.62 2.65 -21.27
N ASP A 520 -7.62 1.79 -21.44
CA ASP A 520 -8.97 1.97 -20.89
C ASP A 520 -9.09 1.37 -19.48
N ALA A 521 -7.97 0.94 -18.88
CA ALA A 521 -7.92 0.44 -17.51
C ALA A 521 -7.71 1.56 -16.49
N SER A 522 -8.17 1.31 -15.27
CA SER A 522 -7.81 2.09 -14.09
C SER A 522 -7.06 1.19 -13.12
N ALA A 523 -5.87 1.63 -12.71
CA ALA A 523 -5.09 0.97 -11.68
C ALA A 523 -5.24 1.70 -10.34
N PHE A 524 -5.31 0.93 -9.27
CA PHE A 524 -5.24 1.36 -7.88
C PHE A 524 -4.03 0.67 -7.30
N ALA A 525 -3.01 1.41 -6.89
CA ALA A 525 -1.83 0.83 -6.28
C ALA A 525 -1.66 1.38 -4.86
N GLY A 526 -1.12 0.57 -3.95
CA GLY A 526 -0.97 0.93 -2.54
C GLY A 526 -2.28 0.86 -1.74
N ILE A 527 -3.22 0.01 -2.17
CA ILE A 527 -4.53 -0.19 -1.52
C ILE A 527 -4.35 -0.81 -0.12
N ASN A 528 -3.39 -1.73 0.02
CA ASN A 528 -3.09 -2.46 1.26
C ASN A 528 -4.36 -3.03 1.92
N LEU A 529 -5.12 -3.79 1.12
CA LEU A 529 -6.33 -4.45 1.61
C LEU A 529 -5.97 -5.81 2.21
N ALA A 530 -6.08 -5.91 3.53
CA ALA A 530 -5.80 -7.13 4.28
C ALA A 530 -6.64 -8.33 3.80
N PRO A 531 -6.19 -9.57 4.07
CA PRO A 531 -6.92 -10.77 3.71
C PRO A 531 -8.36 -10.76 4.22
N LYS A 532 -9.30 -11.24 3.42
CA LYS A 532 -10.73 -11.37 3.78
C LYS A 532 -11.41 -10.06 4.19
N ARG A 533 -10.84 -8.90 3.82
CA ARG A 533 -11.42 -7.59 4.08
C ARG A 533 -12.06 -7.00 2.83
N THR A 534 -12.95 -6.05 3.06
CA THR A 534 -13.60 -5.25 2.02
C THR A 534 -13.19 -3.79 2.18
N LEU A 535 -12.89 -3.16 1.05
CA LEU A 535 -12.71 -1.72 0.92
C LEU A 535 -13.83 -1.13 0.06
N THR A 536 -14.37 0.01 0.46
CA THR A 536 -15.33 0.76 -0.37
C THR A 536 -14.73 2.11 -0.73
N LEU A 537 -14.56 2.37 -2.02
CA LEU A 537 -13.99 3.61 -2.55
C LEU A 537 -15.07 4.43 -3.24
N PRO A 538 -15.22 5.74 -2.94
CA PRO A 538 -16.10 6.60 -3.72
C PRO A 538 -15.53 6.78 -5.13
N VAL A 539 -16.38 6.65 -6.15
CA VAL A 539 -16.00 6.83 -7.55
C VAL A 539 -16.91 7.88 -8.20
N LYS A 540 -16.29 8.79 -8.97
CA LYS A 540 -17.04 9.79 -9.74
C LYS A 540 -17.82 9.11 -10.87
N SER A 541 -19.05 9.57 -11.12
CA SER A 541 -19.91 9.06 -12.19
C SER A 541 -19.24 9.05 -13.56
N ALA A 542 -18.45 10.09 -13.86
CA ALA A 542 -17.68 10.17 -15.10
C ALA A 542 -16.65 9.02 -15.23
N GLY A 543 -16.01 8.61 -14.14
CA GLY A 543 -15.07 7.49 -14.12
C GLY A 543 -15.76 6.16 -14.36
N VAL A 544 -16.90 5.94 -13.71
CA VAL A 544 -17.73 4.73 -13.87
C VAL A 544 -18.22 4.57 -15.31
N LEU A 545 -18.71 5.66 -15.93
CA LEU A 545 -19.17 5.65 -17.32
C LEU A 545 -18.02 5.46 -18.30
N ARG A 546 -16.90 6.18 -18.12
CA ARG A 546 -15.72 6.08 -18.99
C ARG A 546 -15.16 4.67 -19.02
N LEU A 547 -15.09 4.03 -17.86
CA LEU A 547 -14.54 2.68 -17.72
C LEU A 547 -15.60 1.59 -18.00
N GLY A 548 -16.86 1.94 -18.23
CA GLY A 548 -17.91 0.96 -18.50
C GLY A 548 -18.23 0.02 -17.33
N LEU A 549 -18.05 0.45 -16.08
CA LEU A 549 -18.15 -0.41 -14.90
C LEU A 549 -19.59 -0.75 -14.48
N MET A 550 -20.59 -0.20 -15.15
CA MET A 550 -22.01 -0.41 -14.82
C MET A 550 -22.53 -1.77 -15.26
N ASP A 551 -21.97 -2.31 -16.35
CA ASP A 551 -22.39 -3.61 -16.91
C ASP A 551 -21.76 -4.75 -16.09
N SER A 552 -20.44 -4.67 -15.87
CA SER A 552 -19.66 -5.52 -15.01
C SER A 552 -18.27 -4.91 -14.78
N VAL A 553 -17.53 -5.44 -13.80
CA VAL A 553 -16.12 -5.09 -13.60
C VAL A 553 -15.27 -6.28 -14.04
N ARG A 554 -14.33 -6.03 -14.94
CA ARG A 554 -13.29 -6.98 -15.35
C ARG A 554 -11.99 -6.61 -14.65
N LEU A 555 -11.39 -7.60 -13.99
CA LEU A 555 -10.07 -7.45 -13.39
C LEU A 555 -8.99 -7.77 -14.41
N LEU A 556 -7.97 -6.92 -14.47
CA LEU A 556 -6.89 -7.06 -15.45
C LEU A 556 -5.60 -7.53 -14.81
N ALA A 557 -5.26 -6.97 -13.65
CA ALA A 557 -4.03 -7.23 -12.93
C ALA A 557 -4.22 -7.02 -11.43
N ALA A 558 -3.37 -7.66 -10.63
CA ALA A 558 -3.27 -7.43 -9.20
C ALA A 558 -1.81 -7.49 -8.74
N ASP A 559 -1.59 -6.99 -7.54
CA ASP A 559 -0.32 -7.13 -6.83
C ASP A 559 -0.60 -7.72 -5.44
N PHE A 560 -0.14 -8.96 -5.25
CA PHE A 560 -0.15 -9.68 -3.98
C PHE A 560 1.25 -9.85 -3.37
N SER A 561 2.28 -9.19 -3.91
CA SER A 561 3.68 -9.33 -3.47
C SER A 561 3.93 -8.86 -2.02
N ALA A 562 2.96 -8.18 -1.41
CA ALA A 562 3.08 -7.59 -0.10
C ALA A 562 3.13 -8.62 1.04
N LEU A 563 4.11 -8.39 1.93
CA LEU A 563 4.43 -9.00 3.23
C LEU A 563 4.95 -10.43 3.26
#